data_AF-A0A6J0YYT4-F1
#
_entry.id   AF-A0A6J0YYT4-F1
#
_cell.length_a   1.000
_cell.length_b   1.000
_cell.length_c   1.000
_cell.angle_alpha   90.00
_cell.angle_beta   90.00
_cell.angle_gamma   90.00
#
_symmetry.space_group_name_H-M   'P 1'
#
loop_
_entity.id
_entity.type
_entity.pdbx_description
1 polymer ?
#
loop_
_entity_poly.entity_id
_entity_poly.type
_entity_poly.pdbx_seq_one_letter_code
_entity_poly.pdbx_strand_id
1 'polypeptide(L)'
;MQKIMHISVLLSPVLWGLIFGVSSNSIQIGGLFPRGADQEYSAFRVGMVQFSTSEFRLTPHIDNLEVANSFAVTNAFCSQFSRGVYAIFGFYDKKSVNTITSFCGTLHVSFITPSFPTDGTHPFVIQMRPDLKGALLSLIEYYQWDKFAYLYDSDRGLSTLQAVLDSAAEKKWQVTAINVGNINNDKKDETYRSLFQDLELKKERRVILDCERDKVNDIVDQ
;
A
#
# COMPACT_ATOMS: atom_id res chain seq x y z
N MET A 1 41.56 -22.85 79.63
CA MET A 1 41.59 -23.21 78.20
C MET A 1 40.19 -23.62 77.77
N GLN A 2 39.41 -22.65 77.28
CA GLN A 2 38.05 -22.81 76.75
C GLN A 2 38.10 -23.29 75.30
N LYS A 3 37.29 -24.29 74.95
CA LYS A 3 36.81 -24.47 73.57
C LYS A 3 35.29 -24.38 73.60
N ILE A 4 34.80 -23.23 73.18
CA ILE A 4 33.40 -22.90 72.98
C ILE A 4 32.99 -23.43 71.60
N MET A 5 31.85 -24.11 71.62
CA MET A 5 31.07 -24.63 70.51
C MET A 5 30.54 -23.50 69.62
N HIS A 6 30.76 -23.57 68.30
CA HIS A 6 29.98 -22.82 67.32
C HIS A 6 29.56 -23.74 66.17
N ILE A 7 28.29 -24.12 66.23
CA ILE A 7 27.52 -24.73 65.14
C ILE A 7 27.18 -23.59 64.18
N SER A 8 27.84 -23.52 63.02
CA SER A 8 27.50 -22.56 61.97
C SER A 8 26.35 -23.13 61.13
N VAL A 9 25.17 -22.58 61.38
CA VAL A 9 23.94 -22.74 60.60
C VAL A 9 24.20 -22.19 59.18
N LEU A 10 24.33 -23.10 58.20
CA LEU A 10 24.34 -22.77 56.77
C LEU A 10 22.91 -22.49 56.32
N LEU A 11 22.50 -21.23 56.44
CA LEU A 11 21.20 -20.72 55.99
C LEU A 11 21.38 -20.06 54.60
N SER A 12 21.35 -20.84 53.52
CA SER A 12 20.99 -20.32 52.19
C SER A 12 20.64 -21.42 51.17
N PRO A 13 19.36 -21.77 51.04
CA PRO A 13 18.89 -22.32 49.78
C PRO A 13 17.57 -21.66 49.33
N VAL A 14 17.48 -20.33 49.21
CA VAL A 14 16.25 -19.70 48.67
C VAL A 14 16.54 -18.38 47.94
N LEU A 15 17.46 -18.39 46.97
CA LEU A 15 17.52 -17.28 46.00
C LEU A 15 17.97 -17.75 44.61
N TRP A 16 17.37 -18.84 44.13
CA TRP A 16 17.38 -19.17 42.70
C TRP A 16 15.97 -19.19 42.11
N GLY A 17 15.07 -18.43 42.74
CA GLY A 17 13.74 -18.17 42.22
C GLY A 17 13.79 -17.25 41.00
N LEU A 18 13.60 -17.85 39.83
CA LEU A 18 12.81 -17.30 38.72
C LEU A 18 13.21 -15.89 38.27
N ILE A 19 14.34 -15.76 37.57
CA ILE A 19 14.41 -14.83 36.45
C ILE A 19 14.09 -15.63 35.19
N PHE A 20 12.83 -16.10 35.08
CA PHE A 20 12.26 -16.16 33.74
C PHE A 20 12.01 -14.69 33.37
N GLY A 21 13.04 -14.06 32.82
CA GLY A 21 12.84 -12.82 32.11
C GLY A 21 11.74 -13.09 31.10
N VAL A 22 10.64 -12.36 31.21
CA VAL A 22 9.68 -12.24 30.11
C VAL A 22 10.48 -11.64 28.97
N SER A 23 11.05 -12.49 28.12
CA SER A 23 11.64 -12.05 26.86
C SER A 23 10.45 -11.65 26.00
N SER A 24 10.04 -10.39 26.11
CA SER A 24 9.10 -9.82 25.14
C SER A 24 9.79 -9.94 23.79
N ASN A 25 9.35 -10.89 22.96
CA ASN A 25 9.95 -11.11 21.66
C ASN A 25 9.53 -9.95 20.77
N SER A 26 10.46 -9.00 20.58
CA SER A 26 10.26 -7.84 19.73
C SER A 26 10.81 -8.12 18.34
N ILE A 27 9.96 -8.17 17.32
CA ILE A 27 10.37 -8.31 15.92
C ILE A 27 10.52 -6.93 15.28
N GLN A 28 11.67 -6.70 14.65
CA GLN A 28 11.94 -5.47 13.90
C GLN A 28 11.30 -5.53 12.52
N ILE A 29 10.55 -4.50 12.16
CA ILE A 29 9.92 -4.34 10.84
C ILE A 29 10.26 -2.99 10.23
N GLY A 30 10.33 -2.92 8.90
CA GLY A 30 10.47 -1.66 8.17
C GLY A 30 9.10 -1.05 7.86
N GLY A 31 9.03 0.28 7.83
CA GLY A 31 7.85 1.03 7.41
C GLY A 31 8.23 2.08 6.36
N LEU A 32 7.78 1.94 5.11
CA LEU A 32 8.02 2.89 4.03
C LEU A 32 6.74 3.67 3.73
N PHE A 33 6.68 4.93 4.17
CA PHE A 33 5.48 5.77 4.03
C PHE A 33 5.70 6.92 3.03
N PRO A 34 4.71 7.23 2.17
CA PRO A 34 4.75 8.43 1.34
C PRO A 34 4.68 9.69 2.20
N ARG A 35 5.28 10.78 1.71
CA ARG A 35 5.04 12.12 2.29
C ARG A 35 3.55 12.48 2.14
N GLY A 36 2.89 12.84 3.24
CA GLY A 36 1.47 13.21 3.27
C GLY A 36 0.50 12.07 3.60
N ALA A 37 0.99 10.84 3.82
CA ALA A 37 0.17 9.69 4.22
C ALA A 37 -0.13 9.69 5.74
N ASP A 38 -0.61 10.82 6.27
CA ASP A 38 -0.78 11.03 7.71
C ASP A 38 -1.91 10.16 8.28
N GLN A 39 -2.97 9.96 7.52
CA GLN A 39 -4.11 9.11 7.91
C GLN A 39 -3.68 7.64 7.99
N GLU A 40 -2.97 7.15 6.99
CA GLU A 40 -2.48 5.78 6.91
C GLU A 40 -1.44 5.51 8.00
N TYR A 41 -0.53 6.46 8.23
CA TYR A 41 0.45 6.35 9.32
C TYR A 41 -0.22 6.35 10.70
N SER A 42 -1.25 7.18 10.88
CA SER A 42 -2.03 7.19 12.12
C SER A 42 -2.77 5.86 12.33
N ALA A 43 -3.41 5.33 11.29
CA ALA A 43 -4.06 4.02 11.32
C ALA A 43 -3.07 2.89 11.62
N PHE A 44 -1.87 2.94 11.02
CA PHE A 44 -0.79 2.01 11.32
C PHE A 44 -0.41 2.06 12.80
N ARG A 45 -0.21 3.25 13.38
CA ARG A 45 0.11 3.40 14.82
C ARG A 45 -0.98 2.87 15.73
N VAL A 46 -2.25 3.11 15.41
CA VAL A 46 -3.39 2.56 16.15
C VAL A 46 -3.37 1.03 16.09
N GLY A 47 -3.16 0.45 14.91
CA GLY A 47 -3.02 -1.00 14.72
C GLY A 47 -1.85 -1.59 15.51
N MET A 48 -0.70 -0.91 15.53
CA MET A 48 0.48 -1.34 16.28
C MET A 48 0.24 -1.44 17.78
N VAL A 49 -0.61 -0.57 18.35
CA VAL A 49 -1.01 -0.67 19.76
C VAL A 49 -2.06 -1.77 19.94
N GLN A 50 -3.10 -1.77 19.11
CA GLN A 50 -4.24 -2.67 19.19
C GLN A 50 -3.86 -4.15 19.05
N PHE A 51 -2.93 -4.47 18.16
CA PHE A 51 -2.52 -5.84 17.86
C PHE A 51 -1.23 -6.26 18.57
N SER A 52 -0.63 -5.38 19.37
CA SER A 52 0.51 -5.75 20.23
C SER A 52 0.03 -6.54 21.44
N THR A 53 0.78 -7.59 21.81
CA THR A 53 0.53 -8.35 23.03
C THR A 53 1.76 -8.29 23.94
N SER A 54 1.62 -8.73 25.20
CA SER A 54 2.75 -8.83 26.12
C SER A 54 3.80 -9.87 25.70
N GLU A 55 3.38 -10.87 24.91
CA GLU A 55 4.24 -11.96 24.44
C GLU A 55 4.96 -11.61 23.14
N PHE A 56 4.32 -10.81 22.28
CA PHE A 56 4.81 -10.48 20.95
C PHE A 56 4.56 -9.01 20.60
N ARG A 57 5.62 -8.30 20.20
CA ARG A 57 5.52 -6.90 19.79
C ARG A 57 6.32 -6.64 18.51
N LEU A 58 5.77 -5.80 17.66
CA LEU A 58 6.47 -5.28 16.49
C LEU A 58 7.15 -3.95 16.85
N THR A 59 8.41 -3.79 16.43
CA THR A 59 9.17 -2.53 16.57
C THR A 59 9.43 -1.98 15.16
N PRO A 60 8.70 -0.95 14.73
CA PRO A 60 8.81 -0.44 13.38
C PRO A 60 9.88 0.64 13.24
N HIS A 61 10.67 0.54 12.18
CA HIS A 61 11.57 1.61 11.71
C HIS A 61 10.95 2.32 10.52
N ILE A 62 10.51 3.57 10.73
CA ILE A 62 9.73 4.34 9.75
C ILE A 62 10.63 5.25 8.92
N ASP A 63 10.57 5.13 7.61
CA ASP A 63 11.15 6.06 6.65
C ASP A 63 10.02 6.75 5.86
N ASN A 64 10.04 8.08 5.85
CA ASN A 64 9.14 8.89 5.04
C ASN A 64 9.85 9.31 3.76
N LEU A 65 9.33 8.90 2.61
CA LEU A 65 9.99 9.12 1.32
C LEU A 65 9.02 9.47 0.20
N GLU A 66 9.59 9.86 -0.93
CA GLU A 66 8.84 10.07 -2.16
C GLU A 66 8.75 8.75 -2.92
N VAL A 67 7.61 8.08 -2.82
CA VAL A 67 7.40 6.73 -3.40
C VAL A 67 7.44 6.70 -4.93
N ALA A 68 7.22 7.84 -5.59
CA ALA A 68 7.37 7.97 -7.04
C ALA A 68 8.85 7.97 -7.50
N ASN A 69 9.78 8.22 -6.58
CA ASN A 69 11.21 8.25 -6.86
C ASN A 69 11.87 6.90 -6.52
N SER A 70 12.10 6.08 -7.55
CA SER A 70 12.67 4.74 -7.40
C SER A 70 14.06 4.72 -6.75
N PHE A 71 14.84 5.79 -6.88
CA PHE A 71 16.15 5.91 -6.20
C PHE A 71 15.98 6.08 -4.69
N ALA A 72 15.05 6.94 -4.26
CA ALA A 72 14.72 7.12 -2.85
C ALA A 72 14.19 5.81 -2.23
N VAL A 73 13.30 5.12 -2.96
CA VAL A 73 12.77 3.81 -2.58
C VAL A 73 13.88 2.77 -2.43
N THR A 74 14.82 2.72 -3.38
CA THR A 74 15.98 1.81 -3.32
C THR A 74 16.82 2.06 -2.08
N ASN A 75 17.16 3.32 -1.79
CA ASN A 75 17.97 3.67 -0.61
C ASN A 75 17.26 3.31 0.70
N ALA A 76 15.96 3.60 0.81
CA ALA A 76 15.19 3.26 1.99
C ALA A 76 15.09 1.73 2.18
N PHE A 77 14.82 0.98 1.09
CA PHE A 77 14.81 -0.48 1.12
C PHE A 77 16.15 -1.05 1.61
N CYS A 78 17.27 -0.61 1.02
CA CYS A 78 18.60 -1.05 1.41
C CYS A 78 18.94 -0.68 2.87
N SER A 79 18.47 0.48 3.36
CA SER A 79 18.62 0.86 4.76
C SER A 79 17.88 -0.10 5.69
N GLN A 80 16.63 -0.42 5.38
CA GLN A 80 15.82 -1.38 6.16
C GLN A 80 16.43 -2.79 6.12
N PHE A 81 16.91 -3.21 4.95
CA PHE A 81 17.61 -4.49 4.81
C PHE A 81 18.88 -4.54 5.68
N SER A 82 19.70 -3.48 5.66
CA SER A 82 20.90 -3.39 6.50
C SER A 82 20.60 -3.37 8.00
N ARG A 83 19.39 -2.92 8.41
CA ARG A 83 18.93 -2.99 9.80
C ARG A 83 18.52 -4.39 10.22
N GLY A 84 18.35 -5.32 9.29
CA GLY A 84 17.94 -6.71 9.55
C GLY A 84 16.46 -6.83 9.92
N VAL A 85 15.59 -6.06 9.27
CA VAL A 85 14.13 -6.21 9.46
C VAL A 85 13.62 -7.53 8.90
N TYR A 86 12.60 -8.11 9.53
CA TYR A 86 12.01 -9.38 9.11
C TYR A 86 11.02 -9.22 7.94
N ALA A 87 10.33 -8.08 7.89
CA ALA A 87 9.40 -7.72 6.85
C ALA A 87 9.35 -6.21 6.71
N ILE A 88 8.91 -5.74 5.55
CA ILE A 88 8.73 -4.31 5.27
C ILE A 88 7.25 -4.09 4.95
N PHE A 89 6.60 -3.22 5.71
CA PHE A 89 5.31 -2.65 5.33
C PHE A 89 5.56 -1.36 4.56
N GLY A 90 4.86 -1.14 3.45
CA GLY A 90 5.00 0.12 2.76
C GLY A 90 4.18 0.30 1.51
N PHE A 91 4.36 1.47 0.92
CA PHE A 91 3.68 1.90 -0.30
C PHE A 91 4.66 1.91 -1.47
N TYR A 92 4.13 1.73 -2.68
CA TYR A 92 4.84 1.98 -3.91
C TYR A 92 3.93 2.70 -4.89
N ASP A 93 4.55 3.27 -5.92
CA ASP A 93 3.89 3.89 -7.05
C ASP A 93 4.16 3.10 -8.33
N LYS A 94 3.44 3.37 -9.41
CA LYS A 94 3.68 2.81 -10.75
C LYS A 94 5.14 2.92 -11.18
N LYS A 95 5.81 4.01 -10.80
CA LYS A 95 7.22 4.27 -11.14
C LYS A 95 8.20 3.41 -10.32
N SER A 96 7.84 2.99 -9.11
CA SER A 96 8.72 2.30 -8.16
C SER A 96 8.36 0.83 -7.88
N VAL A 97 7.19 0.37 -8.32
CA VAL A 97 6.72 -1.00 -8.08
C VAL A 97 7.72 -2.06 -8.56
N ASN A 98 8.32 -1.86 -9.74
CA ASN A 98 9.32 -2.78 -10.30
C ASN A 98 10.60 -2.85 -9.47
N THR A 99 10.99 -1.74 -8.83
CA THR A 99 12.12 -1.71 -7.91
C THR A 99 11.81 -2.56 -6.68
N ILE A 100 10.65 -2.34 -6.04
CA ILE A 100 10.27 -3.11 -4.85
C ILE A 100 10.16 -4.60 -5.16
N THR A 101 9.40 -4.99 -6.19
CA THR A 101 9.18 -6.41 -6.52
C THR A 101 10.49 -7.12 -6.86
N SER A 102 11.41 -6.46 -7.57
CA SER A 102 12.73 -7.00 -7.90
C SER A 102 13.61 -7.23 -6.67
N PHE A 103 13.71 -6.23 -5.78
CA PHE A 103 14.51 -6.34 -4.56
C PHE A 103 13.92 -7.38 -3.60
N CYS A 104 12.60 -7.44 -3.44
CA CYS A 104 11.94 -8.43 -2.57
C CYS A 104 12.15 -9.85 -3.09
N GLY A 105 12.03 -10.05 -4.41
CA GLY A 105 12.28 -11.33 -5.05
C GLY A 105 13.74 -11.80 -4.94
N THR A 106 14.70 -10.88 -5.02
CA THR A 106 16.14 -11.21 -4.98
C THR A 106 16.64 -11.44 -3.55
N LEU A 107 16.19 -10.64 -2.59
CA LEU A 107 16.69 -10.66 -1.21
C LEU A 107 15.78 -11.44 -0.25
N HIS A 108 14.67 -11.99 -0.75
CA HIS A 108 13.70 -12.77 0.02
C HIS A 108 13.13 -12.03 1.24
N VAL A 109 13.01 -10.71 1.13
CA VAL A 109 12.36 -9.87 2.15
C VAL A 109 10.89 -9.72 1.81
N SER A 110 10.01 -10.10 2.73
CA SER A 110 8.57 -9.98 2.52
C SER A 110 8.13 -8.51 2.59
N PHE A 111 7.44 -8.06 1.55
CA PHE A 111 6.89 -6.71 1.43
C PHE A 111 5.37 -6.75 1.47
N ILE A 112 4.78 -6.06 2.44
CA ILE A 112 3.33 -6.00 2.66
C ILE A 112 2.85 -4.61 2.26
N THR A 113 1.86 -4.54 1.37
CA THR A 113 1.46 -3.26 0.74
C THR A 113 -0.06 -3.11 0.61
N PRO A 114 -0.59 -1.91 0.90
CA PRO A 114 -1.96 -1.54 0.56
C PRO A 114 -2.07 -0.84 -0.82
N SER A 115 -0.98 -0.79 -1.59
CA SER A 115 -0.94 -0.16 -2.92
C SER A 115 -1.71 -0.99 -3.96
N PHE A 116 -1.77 -0.53 -5.21
CA PHE A 116 -2.48 -1.26 -6.28
C PHE A 116 -1.87 -2.66 -6.50
N PRO A 117 -2.69 -3.69 -6.76
CA PRO A 117 -2.19 -5.03 -7.04
C PRO A 117 -1.39 -5.04 -8.35
N THR A 118 -0.36 -5.86 -8.39
CA THR A 118 0.47 -6.06 -9.60
C THR A 118 -0.23 -7.02 -10.55
N ASP A 119 -0.11 -6.81 -11.85
CA ASP A 119 -0.73 -7.70 -12.84
C ASP A 119 -0.09 -9.10 -12.92
N GLY A 120 1.12 -9.25 -12.37
CA GLY A 120 1.84 -10.52 -12.29
C GLY A 120 1.95 -11.08 -10.87
N THR A 121 2.22 -12.38 -10.79
CA THR A 121 2.58 -13.05 -9.53
C THR A 121 4.03 -12.73 -9.19
N HIS A 122 4.24 -11.89 -8.18
CA HIS A 122 5.58 -11.62 -7.65
C HIS A 122 5.76 -12.32 -6.30
N PRO A 123 6.84 -13.11 -6.12
CA PRO A 123 7.12 -13.72 -4.84
C PRO A 123 7.49 -12.66 -3.81
N PHE A 124 7.31 -12.97 -2.52
CA PHE A 124 7.63 -12.06 -1.40
C PHE A 124 6.87 -10.73 -1.38
N VAL A 125 5.78 -10.60 -2.14
CA VAL A 125 4.90 -9.42 -2.09
C VAL A 125 3.50 -9.85 -1.66
N ILE A 126 3.04 -9.30 -0.53
CA ILE A 126 1.70 -9.54 0.02
C ILE A 126 0.87 -8.29 -0.22
N GLN A 127 -0.16 -8.42 -1.05
CA GLN A 127 -1.03 -7.32 -1.45
C GLN A 127 -2.31 -7.33 -0.62
N MET A 128 -2.54 -6.24 0.11
CA MET A 128 -3.71 -6.08 0.97
C MET A 128 -4.93 -5.57 0.18
N ARG A 129 -4.71 -4.91 -0.97
CA ARG A 129 -5.76 -4.33 -1.80
C ARG A 129 -6.31 -5.39 -2.77
N PRO A 130 -7.61 -5.71 -2.73
CA PRO A 130 -8.23 -6.60 -3.71
C PRO A 130 -8.21 -6.01 -5.13
N ASP A 131 -8.29 -6.88 -6.14
CA ASP A 131 -8.44 -6.45 -7.52
C ASP A 131 -9.85 -5.91 -7.79
N LEU A 132 -9.93 -4.79 -8.51
CA LEU A 132 -11.17 -4.10 -8.86
C LEU A 132 -11.67 -4.48 -10.27
N LYS A 133 -10.79 -5.01 -11.14
CA LYS A 133 -11.09 -5.25 -12.56
C LYS A 133 -12.34 -6.10 -12.76
N GLY A 134 -12.42 -7.25 -12.08
CA GLY A 134 -13.56 -8.16 -12.18
C GLY A 134 -14.88 -7.53 -11.74
N ALA A 135 -14.88 -6.84 -10.58
CA ALA A 135 -16.08 -6.20 -10.05
C ALA A 135 -16.58 -5.07 -10.97
N LEU A 136 -15.67 -4.28 -11.55
CA LEU A 136 -16.03 -3.22 -12.48
C LEU A 136 -16.67 -3.78 -13.76
N LEU A 137 -16.08 -4.81 -14.37
CA LEU A 137 -16.63 -5.44 -15.57
C LEU A 137 -18.02 -6.02 -15.30
N SER A 138 -18.20 -6.72 -14.17
CA SER A 138 -19.52 -7.23 -13.77
C SER A 138 -20.55 -6.12 -13.57
N LEU A 139 -20.14 -4.94 -13.08
CA LEU A 139 -21.03 -3.81 -12.89
C LEU A 139 -21.47 -3.18 -14.23
N ILE A 140 -20.55 -3.07 -15.19
CA ILE A 140 -20.85 -2.62 -16.56
C ILE A 140 -21.87 -3.55 -17.23
N GLU A 141 -21.66 -4.87 -17.09
CA GLU A 141 -22.59 -5.89 -17.59
C GLU A 141 -23.95 -5.84 -16.88
N TYR A 142 -23.95 -5.70 -15.56
CA TYR A 142 -25.16 -5.61 -14.75
C TYR A 142 -26.07 -4.45 -15.19
N TYR A 143 -25.48 -3.27 -15.45
CA TYR A 143 -26.22 -2.13 -15.96
C TYR A 143 -26.49 -2.16 -17.47
N GLN A 144 -26.03 -3.20 -18.17
CA GLN A 144 -26.20 -3.39 -19.61
C GLN A 144 -25.67 -2.18 -20.41
N TRP A 145 -24.48 -1.70 -20.03
CA TRP A 145 -23.84 -0.61 -20.75
C TRP A 145 -23.16 -1.13 -22.02
N ASP A 146 -23.45 -0.48 -23.14
CA ASP A 146 -22.94 -0.76 -24.47
C ASP A 146 -22.13 0.40 -25.06
N LYS A 147 -22.35 1.62 -24.56
CA LYS A 147 -21.63 2.84 -24.89
C LYS A 147 -21.40 3.67 -23.63
N PHE A 148 -20.15 4.07 -23.37
CA PHE A 148 -19.76 4.87 -22.21
C PHE A 148 -18.39 5.54 -22.37
N ALA A 149 -18.14 6.59 -21.60
CA ALA A 149 -16.84 7.23 -21.46
C ALA A 149 -16.05 6.65 -20.27
N TYR A 150 -14.74 6.50 -20.44
CA TYR A 150 -13.82 6.01 -19.40
C TYR A 150 -12.74 7.07 -19.16
N LEU A 151 -12.85 7.82 -18.06
CA LEU A 151 -11.85 8.82 -17.66
C LEU A 151 -10.83 8.15 -16.75
N TYR A 152 -9.57 8.10 -17.19
CA TYR A 152 -8.51 7.41 -16.46
C TYR A 152 -7.35 8.33 -16.10
N ASP A 153 -6.67 7.98 -15.02
CA ASP A 153 -5.43 8.60 -14.58
C ASP A 153 -4.22 7.70 -14.89
N SER A 154 -3.27 8.21 -15.66
CA SER A 154 -2.06 7.47 -16.01
C SER A 154 -1.16 7.13 -14.81
N ASP A 155 -1.25 7.88 -13.72
CA ASP A 155 -0.42 7.66 -12.52
C ASP A 155 -0.88 6.41 -11.73
N ARG A 156 -2.19 6.13 -11.71
CA ARG A 156 -2.76 4.96 -11.02
C ARG A 156 -2.43 3.62 -11.67
N GLY A 157 -2.01 3.65 -12.94
CA GLY A 157 -1.77 2.46 -13.75
C GLY A 157 -2.87 2.25 -14.81
N LEU A 158 -2.59 1.43 -15.81
CA LEU A 158 -3.47 1.22 -16.97
C LEU A 158 -4.11 -0.17 -17.01
N SER A 159 -3.91 -0.98 -15.97
CA SER A 159 -4.37 -2.37 -15.92
C SER A 159 -5.89 -2.50 -15.99
N THR A 160 -6.62 -1.63 -15.29
CA THR A 160 -8.09 -1.59 -15.36
C THR A 160 -8.58 -1.19 -16.73
N LEU A 161 -7.97 -0.17 -17.34
CA LEU A 161 -8.31 0.28 -18.69
C LEU A 161 -8.10 -0.85 -19.72
N GLN A 162 -7.00 -1.59 -19.63
CA GLN A 162 -6.72 -2.74 -20.50
C GLN A 162 -7.82 -3.79 -20.40
N ALA A 163 -8.19 -4.19 -19.17
CA ALA A 163 -9.26 -5.18 -18.97
C ALA A 163 -10.62 -4.72 -19.54
N VAL A 164 -10.92 -3.43 -19.45
CA VAL A 164 -12.14 -2.84 -20.03
C VAL A 164 -12.09 -2.85 -21.56
N LEU A 165 -10.96 -2.49 -22.17
CA LEU A 165 -10.81 -2.49 -23.63
C LEU A 165 -10.82 -3.92 -24.22
N ASP A 166 -10.19 -4.88 -23.55
CA ASP A 166 -10.20 -6.29 -23.94
C ASP A 166 -11.64 -6.84 -23.92
N SER A 167 -12.38 -6.57 -22.83
CA SER A 167 -13.79 -6.95 -22.70
C SER A 167 -14.68 -6.21 -23.69
N ALA A 168 -14.37 -4.94 -23.99
CA ALA A 168 -15.11 -4.14 -24.97
C ALA A 168 -15.02 -4.73 -26.38
N ALA A 169 -13.87 -5.30 -26.76
CA ALA A 169 -13.70 -5.96 -28.05
C ALA A 169 -14.58 -7.22 -28.18
N GLU A 170 -14.68 -8.01 -27.11
CA GLU A 170 -15.53 -9.22 -27.08
C GLU A 170 -17.02 -8.88 -27.02
N LYS A 171 -17.40 -7.97 -26.12
CA LYS A 171 -18.79 -7.59 -25.83
C LYS A 171 -19.33 -6.50 -26.74
N LYS A 172 -18.51 -5.99 -27.66
CA LYS A 172 -18.81 -4.91 -28.62
C LYS A 172 -19.21 -3.58 -27.94
N TRP A 173 -18.56 -3.25 -26.84
CA TRP A 173 -18.77 -1.96 -26.17
C TRP A 173 -18.08 -0.82 -26.92
N GLN A 174 -18.76 0.32 -27.02
CA GLN A 174 -18.21 1.57 -27.53
C GLN A 174 -17.63 2.37 -26.37
N VAL A 175 -16.33 2.21 -26.15
CA VAL A 175 -15.61 2.87 -25.05
C VAL A 175 -14.89 4.13 -25.56
N THR A 176 -15.23 5.29 -24.99
CA THR A 176 -14.48 6.54 -25.21
C THR A 176 -13.49 6.73 -24.07
N ALA A 177 -12.25 6.29 -24.23
CA ALA A 177 -11.21 6.42 -23.20
C ALA A 177 -10.50 7.79 -23.27
N ILE A 178 -10.41 8.50 -22.15
CA ILE A 178 -9.79 9.83 -22.06
C ILE A 178 -8.85 9.89 -20.86
N ASN A 179 -7.60 10.31 -21.09
CA ASN A 179 -6.64 10.53 -20.03
C ASN A 179 -6.87 11.90 -19.38
N VAL A 180 -7.25 11.91 -18.10
CA VAL A 180 -7.41 13.13 -17.29
C VAL A 180 -6.25 13.34 -16.32
N GLY A 181 -5.28 12.42 -16.28
CA GLY A 181 -4.14 12.46 -15.38
C GLY A 181 -3.18 13.63 -15.65
N ASN A 182 -3.02 14.02 -16.92
CA ASN A 182 -2.05 15.02 -17.39
C ASN A 182 -2.57 16.47 -17.38
N ILE A 183 -3.74 16.73 -16.78
CA ILE A 183 -4.32 18.08 -16.78
C ILE A 183 -3.58 18.92 -15.73
N ASN A 184 -2.83 19.92 -16.20
CA ASN A 184 -2.12 20.86 -15.33
C ASN A 184 -3.11 21.66 -14.48
N ASN A 185 -2.75 21.91 -13.22
CA ASN A 185 -3.58 22.64 -12.26
C ASN A 185 -4.00 24.04 -12.76
N ASP A 186 -3.15 24.72 -13.54
CA ASP A 186 -3.39 26.09 -14.00
C ASP A 186 -4.58 26.24 -14.96
N LYS A 187 -4.97 25.16 -15.66
CA LYS A 187 -6.07 25.16 -16.65
C LYS A 187 -7.06 24.03 -16.43
N LYS A 188 -7.14 23.53 -15.20
CA LYS A 188 -7.90 22.35 -14.84
C LYS A 188 -9.39 22.48 -15.16
N ASP A 189 -10.00 23.58 -14.70
CA ASP A 189 -11.42 23.84 -14.86
C ASP A 189 -11.82 24.02 -16.33
N GLU A 190 -11.02 24.78 -17.10
CA GLU A 190 -11.24 24.99 -18.53
C GLU A 190 -11.16 23.67 -19.31
N THR A 191 -10.18 22.83 -18.97
CA THR A 191 -9.98 21.54 -19.64
C THR A 191 -11.10 20.57 -19.34
N TYR A 192 -11.55 20.47 -18.07
CA TYR A 192 -12.68 19.62 -17.71
C TYR A 192 -13.98 20.09 -18.36
N ARG A 193 -14.27 21.40 -18.37
CA ARG A 193 -15.45 21.94 -19.05
C ARG A 193 -15.45 21.64 -20.54
N SER A 194 -14.31 21.82 -21.22
CA SER A 194 -14.18 21.47 -22.64
C SER A 194 -14.40 19.98 -22.87
N LEU A 195 -13.85 19.13 -22.00
CA LEU A 195 -14.01 17.68 -22.08
C LEU A 195 -15.48 17.26 -21.93
N PHE A 196 -16.22 17.86 -20.98
CA PHE A 196 -17.64 17.59 -20.82
C PHE A 196 -18.49 18.12 -21.99
N GLN A 197 -18.11 19.25 -22.61
CA GLN A 197 -18.75 19.72 -23.84
C GLN A 197 -18.56 18.72 -24.99
N ASP A 198 -17.36 18.16 -25.15
CA ASP A 198 -17.07 17.14 -26.16
C ASP A 198 -17.84 15.84 -25.90
N LEU A 199 -17.98 15.44 -24.63
CA LEU A 199 -18.82 14.31 -24.23
C LEU A 199 -20.30 14.56 -24.52
N GLU A 200 -20.78 15.78 -24.29
CA GLU A 200 -22.16 16.18 -24.56
C GLU A 200 -22.47 16.18 -26.07
N LEU A 201 -21.52 16.62 -26.91
CA LEU A 201 -21.63 16.54 -28.37
C LEU A 201 -21.77 15.10 -28.86
N LYS A 202 -21.06 14.16 -28.22
CA LYS A 202 -21.17 12.71 -28.48
C LYS A 202 -22.39 12.05 -27.83
N LYS A 203 -23.19 12.84 -27.08
CA LYS A 203 -24.33 12.41 -26.26
C LYS A 203 -23.96 11.26 -25.32
N GLU A 204 -22.77 11.34 -24.73
CA GLU A 204 -22.36 10.38 -23.70
C GLU A 204 -23.10 10.68 -22.41
N ARG A 205 -23.71 9.64 -21.83
CA ARG A 205 -24.54 9.74 -20.61
C ARG A 205 -24.03 8.85 -19.47
N ARG A 206 -23.04 8.02 -19.76
CA ARG A 206 -22.48 7.01 -18.87
C ARG A 206 -20.98 7.25 -18.78
N VAL A 207 -20.48 7.48 -17.58
CA VAL A 207 -19.08 7.86 -17.34
C VAL A 207 -18.52 7.00 -16.21
N ILE A 208 -17.34 6.43 -16.44
CA ILE A 208 -16.54 5.74 -15.44
C ILE A 208 -15.37 6.66 -15.06
N LEU A 209 -15.16 6.86 -13.76
CA LEU A 209 -14.07 7.67 -13.20
C LEU A 209 -13.04 6.75 -12.53
N ASP A 210 -11.88 6.58 -13.16
CA ASP A 210 -10.75 5.81 -12.64
C ASP A 210 -9.56 6.73 -12.35
N CYS A 211 -9.69 7.49 -11.26
CA CYS A 211 -8.73 8.53 -10.85
C CYS A 211 -8.39 8.41 -9.36
N GLU A 212 -7.42 9.20 -8.90
CA GLU A 212 -7.21 9.39 -7.46
C GLU A 212 -8.37 10.15 -6.81
N ARG A 213 -8.54 9.97 -5.49
CA ARG A 213 -9.66 10.53 -4.73
C ARG A 213 -9.80 12.04 -4.92
N ASP A 214 -8.67 12.75 -4.92
CA ASP A 214 -8.62 14.20 -5.06
C ASP A 214 -9.12 14.63 -6.44
N LYS A 215 -8.58 14.02 -7.51
CA LYS A 215 -9.05 14.27 -8.89
C LYS A 215 -10.52 13.90 -9.10
N VAL A 216 -11.03 12.88 -8.42
CA VAL A 216 -12.48 12.56 -8.47
C VAL A 216 -13.30 13.71 -7.89
N ASN A 217 -12.91 14.28 -6.74
CA ASN A 217 -13.62 15.44 -6.18
C ASN A 217 -13.57 16.62 -7.16
N ASP A 218 -12.38 16.89 -7.70
CA ASP A 218 -12.20 18.00 -8.64
C ASP A 218 -13.07 17.87 -9.89
N ILE A 219 -13.24 16.65 -10.42
CA ILE A 219 -14.09 16.38 -11.58
C ILE A 219 -15.57 16.52 -11.22
N VAL A 220 -15.96 16.11 -10.02
CA VAL A 220 -17.36 16.16 -9.53
C VAL A 220 -17.79 17.59 -9.21
N ASP A 221 -16.86 18.46 -8.81
CA ASP A 221 -17.13 19.86 -8.46
C ASP A 221 -17.32 20.77 -9.70
N GLN A 222 -17.00 20.30 -10.91
CA GLN A 222 -17.18 21.07 -12.17
C GLN A 222 -18.62 21.07 -12.69
#